data_AF-A0A3N5H6W1-F1
#
_entry.id   AF-A0A3N5H6W1-F1
#
_cell.length_a   1.000
_cell.length_b   1.000
_cell.length_c   1.000
_cell.angle_alpha   90.00
_cell.angle_beta   90.00
_cell.angle_gamma   90.00
#
_symmetry.space_group_name_H-M   'P 1'
#
loop_
_entity.id
_entity.type
_entity.pdbx_description
1 polymer ?
#
loop_
_entity_poly.entity_id
_entity_poly.type
_entity_poly.pdbx_seq_one_letter_code
_entity_poly.pdbx_strand_id
1 'polypeptide(L)'
;MMKPFWLHSGLALLDADEHGGLQVTDAFLRAYLERAELAPVEESCQAERALHASLMAEPRRPVAWGGGAAAASGGAAAASGGAAPDELAALADADARENWRLFLRFRDRLLAAPNLQAAYVAIFADAQHAGRIDVPPLFVDQLAQIIVHHVLADSEDGLMLRVAELWFREQRVSLIDNRVVLADLETVEARAGDPGLGNLGRLLA
;
A
#
# COMPACT_ATOMS: atom_id res chain seq x y z
N MET A 1 25.63 -14.38 -9.40
CA MET A 1 24.41 -14.13 -8.61
C MET A 1 24.36 -12.65 -8.29
N MET A 2 23.34 -11.95 -8.80
CA MET A 2 23.15 -10.54 -8.47
C MET A 2 22.81 -10.36 -6.99
N LYS A 3 23.17 -9.18 -6.46
CA LYS A 3 22.77 -8.79 -5.12
C LYS A 3 21.24 -8.60 -5.09
N PRO A 4 20.57 -8.92 -3.97
CA PRO A 4 19.16 -8.62 -3.84
C PRO A 4 18.94 -7.12 -4.05
N PHE A 5 17.90 -6.77 -4.81
CA PHE A 5 17.53 -5.40 -5.15
C PHE A 5 16.14 -5.08 -4.57
N TRP A 6 15.79 -3.79 -4.50
CA TRP A 6 14.53 -3.30 -3.92
C TRP A 6 14.13 -4.01 -2.61
N LEU A 7 15.07 -4.08 -1.66
CA LEU A 7 14.93 -4.78 -0.38
C LEU A 7 13.67 -4.36 0.41
N HIS A 8 13.24 -3.11 0.23
CA HIS A 8 12.10 -2.52 0.92
C HIS A 8 10.80 -2.54 0.09
N SER A 9 10.76 -3.27 -1.03
CA SER A 9 9.53 -3.43 -1.83
C SER A 9 8.41 -4.11 -1.06
N GLY A 10 8.73 -4.96 -0.08
CA GLY A 10 7.76 -5.78 0.65
C GLY A 10 7.52 -7.17 0.03
N LEU A 11 8.17 -7.51 -1.09
CA LEU A 11 8.04 -8.83 -1.73
C LEU A 11 8.42 -9.98 -0.80
N ALA A 12 9.44 -9.78 0.05
CA ALA A 12 9.91 -10.80 1.00
C ALA A 12 8.87 -11.16 2.10
N LEU A 13 7.79 -10.39 2.22
CA LEU A 13 6.69 -10.66 3.15
C LEU A 13 5.53 -11.40 2.48
N LEU A 14 5.65 -11.74 1.20
CA LEU A 14 4.61 -12.42 0.43
C LEU A 14 5.07 -13.83 0.07
N ASP A 15 4.12 -14.73 -0.14
CA ASP A 15 4.39 -16.09 -0.62
C ASP A 15 3.92 -16.21 -2.08
N ALA A 16 4.69 -16.89 -2.92
CA ALA A 16 4.24 -17.24 -4.27
C ALA A 16 3.46 -18.55 -4.23
N ASP A 17 2.28 -18.59 -4.87
CA ASP A 17 1.53 -19.82 -5.09
C ASP A 17 2.08 -20.65 -6.26
N GLU A 18 1.50 -21.83 -6.49
CA GLU A 18 1.89 -22.75 -7.58
C GLU A 18 1.72 -22.17 -8.99
N HIS A 19 0.94 -21.11 -9.14
CA HIS A 19 0.71 -20.40 -10.39
C HIS A 19 1.51 -19.09 -10.49
N GLY A 20 2.39 -18.81 -9.51
CA GLY A 20 3.19 -17.59 -9.45
C GLY A 20 2.41 -16.36 -8.96
N GLY A 21 1.19 -16.53 -8.44
CA GLY A 21 0.42 -15.48 -7.79
C GLY A 21 0.99 -15.14 -6.41
N LEU A 22 1.01 -13.86 -6.06
CA LEU A 22 1.51 -13.41 -4.76
C LEU A 22 0.40 -13.43 -3.72
N GLN A 23 0.55 -14.28 -2.73
CA GLN A 23 -0.38 -14.47 -1.63
C GLN A 23 -0.10 -13.46 -0.51
N VAL A 24 -1.14 -12.74 -0.10
CA VAL A 24 -1.09 -11.73 0.96
C VAL A 24 -0.95 -12.44 2.29
N THR A 25 0.22 -12.39 2.93
CA THR A 25 0.45 -13.04 4.23
C THR A 25 0.08 -12.12 5.41
N ASP A 26 0.00 -12.72 6.59
CA ASP A 26 -0.14 -11.97 7.84
C ASP A 26 1.07 -11.05 8.10
N ALA A 27 2.28 -11.45 7.69
CA ALA A 27 3.48 -10.64 7.86
C ALA A 27 3.42 -9.37 7.00
N PHE A 28 2.90 -9.48 5.77
CA PHE A 28 2.68 -8.33 4.90
C PHE A 28 1.69 -7.33 5.51
N LEU A 29 0.58 -7.82 6.06
CA LEU A 29 -0.42 -6.97 6.71
C LEU A 29 0.12 -6.31 8.00
N ARG A 30 0.89 -7.05 8.82
CA ARG A 30 1.54 -6.49 10.02
C ARG A 30 2.52 -5.37 9.70
N ALA A 31 3.27 -5.47 8.61
CA ALA A 31 4.20 -4.42 8.20
C ALA A 31 3.50 -3.06 7.97
N TYR A 32 2.23 -3.04 7.54
CA TYR A 32 1.46 -1.80 7.48
C TYR A 32 1.07 -1.28 8.87
N LEU A 33 0.65 -2.19 9.77
CA LEU A 33 0.26 -1.84 11.15
C LEU A 33 1.43 -1.28 11.97
N GLU A 34 2.67 -1.59 11.58
CA GLU A 34 3.89 -1.06 12.22
C GLU A 34 4.26 0.36 11.75
N ARG A 35 3.61 0.88 10.70
CA ARG A 35 3.90 2.22 10.20
C ARG A 35 3.37 3.29 11.16
N ALA A 36 4.07 4.43 11.22
CA ALA A 36 3.74 5.53 12.13
C ALA A 36 2.32 6.09 11.96
N GLU A 37 1.71 5.95 10.78
CA GLU A 37 0.35 6.41 10.52
C GLU A 37 -0.75 5.54 11.19
N LEU A 38 -0.42 4.31 11.61
CA LEU A 38 -1.33 3.35 12.24
C LEU A 38 -0.85 2.86 13.62
N ALA A 39 0.45 2.99 13.91
CA ALA A 39 1.03 2.61 15.18
C ALA A 39 0.48 3.53 16.30
N PRO A 40 -0.10 2.98 17.37
CA PRO A 40 -0.63 3.79 18.46
C PRO A 40 0.46 4.63 19.11
N VAL A 41 0.13 5.89 19.38
CA VAL A 41 0.96 6.83 20.14
C VAL A 41 0.54 6.86 21.60
N GLU A 42 1.25 7.61 22.44
CA GLU A 42 0.95 7.72 23.87
C GLU A 42 -0.47 8.26 24.09
N GLU A 43 -0.85 9.27 23.30
CA GLU A 43 -2.15 9.94 23.31
C GLU A 43 -3.29 9.13 22.68
N SER A 44 -3.00 8.01 22.01
CA SER A 44 -4.03 7.17 21.39
C SER A 44 -5.08 6.76 22.42
N CYS A 45 -6.31 6.55 21.98
CA CYS A 45 -7.38 6.11 22.89
C CYS A 45 -7.29 4.59 23.16
N GLN A 46 -7.98 4.11 24.19
CA GLN A 46 -8.00 2.67 24.51
C GLN A 46 -8.59 1.83 23.37
N ALA A 47 -9.62 2.35 22.68
CA ALA A 47 -10.25 1.67 21.55
C ALA A 47 -9.27 1.47 20.39
N GLU A 48 -8.47 2.49 20.07
CA GLU A 48 -7.44 2.41 19.03
C GLU A 48 -6.36 1.39 19.38
N ARG A 49 -5.83 1.43 20.61
CA ARG A 49 -4.84 0.45 21.09
C ARG A 49 -5.38 -0.98 21.07
N ALA A 50 -6.64 -1.16 21.44
CA ALA A 50 -7.30 -2.47 21.40
C ALA A 50 -7.49 -2.96 19.96
N LEU A 51 -7.92 -2.09 19.04
CA LEU A 51 -8.05 -2.40 17.62
C LEU A 51 -6.70 -2.81 17.03
N HIS A 52 -5.67 -2.00 17.22
CA HIS A 52 -4.31 -2.28 16.76
C HIS A 52 -3.79 -3.60 17.29
N ALA A 53 -3.87 -3.83 18.61
CA ALA A 53 -3.42 -5.08 19.23
C ALA A 53 -4.18 -6.30 18.67
N SER A 54 -5.49 -6.17 18.46
CA SER A 54 -6.30 -7.27 17.88
C SER A 54 -5.86 -7.62 16.46
N LEU A 55 -5.51 -6.61 15.65
CA LEU A 55 -5.07 -6.80 14.27
C LEU A 55 -3.60 -7.23 14.18
N MET A 56 -2.76 -6.85 15.14
CA MET A 56 -1.41 -7.42 15.23
C MET A 56 -1.45 -8.93 15.52
N ALA A 57 -2.37 -9.36 16.39
CA ALA A 57 -2.57 -10.78 16.68
C ALA A 57 -3.17 -11.52 15.47
N GLU A 58 -4.27 -11.02 14.92
CA GLU A 58 -5.01 -11.63 13.80
C GLU A 58 -5.25 -10.60 12.68
N PRO A 59 -4.28 -10.40 11.76
CA PRO A 59 -4.33 -9.33 10.76
C PRO A 59 -5.52 -9.42 9.78
N ARG A 60 -6.02 -10.65 9.58
CA ARG A 60 -7.14 -10.96 8.69
C ARG A 60 -8.50 -10.95 9.40
N ARG A 61 -8.55 -10.62 10.70
CA ARG A 61 -9.80 -10.52 11.45
C ARG A 61 -10.73 -9.50 10.77
N PRO A 62 -12.02 -9.84 10.55
CA PRO A 62 -13.00 -8.87 10.06
C PRO A 62 -13.17 -7.73 11.06
N VAL A 63 -13.23 -6.51 10.54
CA VAL A 63 -13.48 -5.29 11.33
C VAL A 63 -14.71 -4.63 10.77
N ALA A 64 -15.71 -4.35 11.61
CA ALA A 64 -16.90 -3.65 11.16
C ALA A 64 -16.61 -2.15 11.07
N TRP A 65 -16.69 -1.57 9.87
CA TRP A 65 -16.53 -0.14 9.66
C TRP A 65 -17.45 0.35 8.53
N GLY A 66 -18.00 1.57 8.64
CA GLY A 66 -19.08 2.07 7.78
C GLY A 66 -18.81 2.21 6.27
N GLY A 67 -17.61 1.83 5.81
CA GLY A 67 -17.22 1.78 4.40
C GLY A 67 -16.67 0.41 3.95
N GLY A 68 -16.72 -0.61 4.82
CA GLY A 68 -16.33 -1.97 4.46
C GLY A 68 -17.11 -2.44 3.25
N ALA A 69 -16.47 -3.22 2.39
CA ALA A 69 -17.08 -3.75 1.18
C ALA A 69 -18.36 -4.55 1.52
N ALA A 70 -19.49 -3.86 1.50
CA ALA A 70 -20.81 -4.44 1.35
C ALA A 70 -20.93 -5.01 -0.07
N ALA A 71 -20.11 -6.02 -0.40
CA ALA A 71 -20.19 -6.89 -1.56
C ALA A 71 -19.01 -7.90 -1.57
N ALA A 72 -18.68 -8.53 -0.43
CA ALA A 72 -18.02 -9.83 -0.52
C ALA A 72 -18.99 -10.75 -1.30
N SER A 73 -18.58 -11.09 -2.52
CA SER A 73 -19.30 -11.94 -3.45
C SER A 73 -19.59 -13.30 -2.80
N GLY A 74 -20.88 -13.62 -2.67
CA GLY A 74 -21.41 -14.98 -2.75
C GLY A 74 -20.85 -16.03 -1.78
N GLY A 75 -21.00 -15.81 -0.48
CA GLY A 75 -20.91 -16.87 0.53
C GLY A 75 -22.24 -17.05 1.25
N ALA A 76 -22.98 -18.11 0.93
CA ALA A 76 -24.25 -18.43 1.58
C ALA A 76 -24.03 -18.91 3.03
N ALA A 77 -24.40 -18.06 4.00
CA ALA A 77 -24.86 -18.31 5.38
C ALA A 77 -24.39 -17.13 6.27
N ALA A 78 -25.19 -16.39 7.01
CA ALA A 78 -26.57 -16.57 7.45
C ALA A 78 -27.24 -15.20 7.61
N ALA A 79 -28.55 -15.16 7.36
CA ALA A 79 -29.41 -14.08 7.79
C ALA A 79 -29.49 -14.07 9.33
N SER A 80 -28.94 -13.03 9.96
CA SER A 80 -29.38 -12.54 11.27
C SER A 80 -28.96 -11.08 11.48
N GLY A 81 -29.97 -10.22 11.50
CA GLY A 81 -30.10 -8.91 12.15
C GLY A 81 -28.90 -8.21 12.78
N GLY A 82 -28.75 -6.94 12.39
CA GLY A 82 -27.97 -5.91 13.07
C GLY A 82 -26.63 -5.64 12.38
N ALA A 83 -26.50 -4.48 11.74
CA ALA A 83 -25.18 -3.99 11.35
C ALA A 83 -24.32 -3.95 12.62
N ALA A 84 -23.22 -4.70 12.63
CA ALA A 84 -22.26 -4.63 13.72
C ALA A 84 -21.86 -3.16 13.93
N PRO A 85 -21.76 -2.70 15.19
CA PRO A 85 -21.41 -1.31 15.46
C PRO A 85 -20.06 -1.00 14.82
N ASP A 86 -19.96 0.16 14.17
CA ASP A 86 -18.71 0.63 13.55
C ASP A 86 -17.62 0.73 14.64
N GLU A 87 -16.66 -0.19 14.59
CA GLU A 87 -15.55 -0.26 15.55
C GLU A 87 -14.73 1.05 15.51
N LEU A 88 -14.67 1.73 14.35
CA LEU A 88 -13.96 2.99 14.20
C LEU A 88 -14.69 4.16 14.85
N ALA A 89 -16.00 4.07 15.09
CA ALA A 89 -16.73 5.13 15.79
C ALA A 89 -16.28 5.29 17.25
N ALA A 90 -15.67 4.26 17.83
CA ALA A 90 -15.13 4.29 19.19
C ALA A 90 -13.76 5.01 19.30
N LEU A 91 -13.06 5.23 18.19
CA LEU A 91 -11.79 5.96 18.18
C LEU A 91 -12.06 7.45 18.44
N ALA A 92 -11.31 8.06 19.35
CA ALA A 92 -11.52 9.47 19.73
C ALA A 92 -11.05 10.45 18.66
N ASP A 93 -9.86 10.22 18.10
CA ASP A 93 -9.22 11.08 17.10
C ASP A 93 -9.83 10.89 15.71
N ALA A 94 -10.19 12.01 15.06
CA ALA A 94 -10.76 12.02 13.72
C ALA A 94 -9.76 11.66 12.63
N ASP A 95 -8.51 12.08 12.77
CA ASP A 95 -7.47 11.85 11.78
C ASP A 95 -7.02 10.38 11.84
N ALA A 96 -6.86 9.83 13.05
CA ALA A 96 -6.62 8.40 13.25
C ALA A 96 -7.75 7.55 12.65
N ARG A 97 -9.02 7.92 12.86
CA ARG A 97 -10.16 7.23 12.24
C ARG A 97 -10.03 7.20 10.72
N GLU A 98 -9.61 8.29 10.10
CA GLU A 98 -9.46 8.34 8.65
C GLU A 98 -8.32 7.44 8.16
N ASN A 99 -7.16 7.46 8.83
CA ASN A 99 -6.05 6.55 8.52
C ASN A 99 -6.49 5.08 8.61
N TRP A 100 -7.23 4.72 9.66
CA TRP A 100 -7.80 3.38 9.81
C TRP A 100 -8.76 3.02 8.68
N ARG A 101 -9.63 3.95 8.25
CA ARG A 101 -10.52 3.70 7.09
C ARG A 101 -9.75 3.45 5.81
N LEU A 102 -8.72 4.26 5.54
CA LEU A 102 -7.88 4.11 4.35
C LEU A 102 -7.20 2.74 4.35
N PHE A 103 -6.63 2.33 5.48
CA PHE A 103 -5.98 1.03 5.63
C PHE A 103 -6.96 -0.14 5.53
N LEU A 104 -8.09 -0.10 6.26
CA LEU A 104 -9.07 -1.19 6.25
C LEU A 104 -9.68 -1.36 4.86
N ARG A 105 -9.96 -0.27 4.14
CA ARG A 105 -10.38 -0.34 2.73
C ARG A 105 -9.37 -1.06 1.85
N PHE A 106 -8.10 -0.69 1.97
CA PHE A 106 -7.02 -1.33 1.22
C PHE A 106 -6.87 -2.81 1.59
N ARG A 107 -6.85 -3.14 2.89
CA ARG A 107 -6.77 -4.51 3.39
C ARG A 107 -7.93 -5.36 2.89
N ASP A 108 -9.15 -4.86 2.99
CA ASP A 108 -10.36 -5.59 2.58
C ASP A 108 -10.33 -5.87 1.06
N ARG A 109 -9.79 -4.95 0.24
CA ARG A 109 -9.53 -5.17 -1.20
C ARG A 109 -8.53 -6.29 -1.44
N LEU A 110 -7.43 -6.31 -0.69
CA LEU A 110 -6.41 -7.35 -0.80
C LEU A 110 -6.96 -8.73 -0.42
N LEU A 111 -7.76 -8.81 0.65
CA LEU A 111 -8.34 -10.07 1.14
C LEU A 111 -9.50 -10.58 0.30
N ALA A 112 -10.19 -9.69 -0.44
CA ALA A 112 -11.26 -10.08 -1.36
C ALA A 112 -10.75 -10.72 -2.66
N ALA A 113 -9.47 -10.56 -2.99
CA ALA A 113 -8.85 -11.08 -4.19
C ALA A 113 -8.08 -12.38 -3.92
N PRO A 114 -7.96 -13.28 -4.91
CA PRO A 114 -7.22 -14.54 -4.75
C PRO A 114 -5.69 -14.35 -4.64
N ASN A 115 -5.16 -13.23 -5.13
CA ASN A 115 -3.75 -12.85 -5.03
C ASN A 115 -3.57 -11.34 -5.23
N LEU A 116 -2.37 -10.85 -4.97
CA LEU A 116 -2.00 -9.44 -5.03
C LEU A 116 -2.22 -8.84 -6.43
N GLN A 117 -1.89 -9.59 -7.48
CA GLN A 117 -2.06 -9.15 -8.87
C GLN A 117 -3.54 -8.95 -9.20
N ALA A 118 -4.40 -9.88 -8.79
CA ALA A 118 -5.84 -9.77 -8.97
C ALA A 118 -6.41 -8.59 -8.17
N ALA A 119 -5.91 -8.33 -6.95
CA ALA A 119 -6.31 -7.17 -6.16
C ALA A 119 -5.94 -5.86 -6.87
N TYR A 120 -4.72 -5.76 -7.40
CA TYR A 120 -4.25 -4.60 -8.17
C TYR A 120 -5.16 -4.34 -9.39
N VAL A 121 -5.45 -5.37 -10.19
CA VAL A 121 -6.35 -5.24 -11.35
C VAL A 121 -7.76 -4.83 -10.93
N ALA A 122 -8.30 -5.41 -9.85
CA ALA A 122 -9.64 -5.09 -9.36
C ALA A 122 -9.79 -3.63 -8.93
N ILE A 123 -8.75 -3.02 -8.33
CA ILE A 123 -8.75 -1.59 -7.97
C ILE A 123 -9.02 -0.72 -9.21
N PHE A 124 -8.33 -0.98 -10.32
CA PHE A 124 -8.50 -0.20 -11.55
C PHE A 124 -9.79 -0.55 -12.29
N ALA A 125 -10.17 -1.82 -12.34
CA ALA A 125 -11.43 -2.25 -12.95
C ALA A 125 -12.63 -1.58 -12.26
N ASP A 126 -12.64 -1.52 -10.93
CA ASP A 126 -13.71 -0.85 -10.19
C ASP A 126 -13.63 0.66 -10.34
N ALA A 127 -12.42 1.24 -10.38
CA ALA A 127 -12.25 2.66 -10.63
C ALA A 127 -12.78 3.11 -12.00
N GLN A 128 -12.71 2.25 -13.03
CA GLN A 128 -13.31 2.52 -14.34
C GLN A 128 -14.84 2.63 -14.26
N HIS A 129 -15.49 1.83 -13.42
CA HIS A 129 -16.95 1.88 -13.22
C HIS A 129 -17.36 3.04 -12.30
N ALA A 130 -16.61 3.28 -11.22
CA ALA A 130 -16.91 4.30 -10.22
C ALA A 130 -16.41 5.71 -10.60
N GLY A 131 -15.57 5.83 -11.63
CA GLY A 131 -14.95 7.08 -12.07
C GLY A 131 -13.84 7.61 -11.15
N ARG A 132 -13.42 6.84 -10.16
CA ARG A 132 -12.34 7.22 -9.22
C ARG A 132 -11.69 6.00 -8.58
N ILE A 133 -10.40 6.11 -8.29
CA ILE A 133 -9.69 5.14 -7.44
C ILE A 133 -10.03 5.46 -5.98
N ASP A 134 -10.40 4.43 -5.23
CA ASP A 134 -10.77 4.54 -3.82
C ASP A 134 -9.63 4.20 -2.86
N VAL A 135 -8.45 3.81 -3.35
CA VAL A 135 -7.28 3.54 -2.50
C VAL A 135 -6.26 4.69 -2.66
N PRO A 136 -5.58 5.13 -1.59
CA PRO A 136 -4.47 6.08 -1.70
C PRO A 136 -3.42 5.67 -2.76
N PRO A 137 -2.93 6.62 -3.59
CA PRO A 137 -1.97 6.32 -4.65
C PRO A 137 -0.72 5.56 -4.18
N LEU A 138 -0.19 5.92 -3.00
CA LEU A 138 0.99 5.27 -2.41
C LEU A 138 0.86 3.74 -2.29
N PHE A 139 -0.34 3.24 -1.97
CA PHE A 139 -0.55 1.79 -1.90
C PHE A 139 -0.54 1.16 -3.29
N VAL A 140 -1.11 1.84 -4.29
CA VAL A 140 -1.12 1.38 -5.68
C VAL A 140 0.29 1.33 -6.24
N ASP A 141 1.11 2.34 -5.97
CA ASP A 141 2.51 2.41 -6.37
C ASP A 141 3.32 1.27 -5.71
N GLN A 142 3.10 1.01 -4.42
CA GLN A 142 3.74 -0.11 -3.73
C GLN A 142 3.34 -1.46 -4.33
N LEU A 143 2.06 -1.68 -4.64
CA LEU A 143 1.62 -2.91 -5.30
C LEU A 143 2.29 -3.07 -6.66
N ALA A 144 2.37 -2.00 -7.46
CA ALA A 144 3.08 -2.02 -8.74
C ALA A 144 4.55 -2.38 -8.56
N GLN A 145 5.24 -1.78 -7.57
CA GLN A 145 6.63 -2.09 -7.25
C GLN A 145 6.82 -3.58 -6.91
N ILE A 146 5.95 -4.15 -6.06
CA ILE A 146 6.02 -5.56 -5.66
C ILE A 146 5.82 -6.47 -6.87
N ILE A 147 4.81 -6.20 -7.69
CA ILE A 147 4.49 -7.01 -8.87
C ILE A 147 5.65 -6.97 -9.86
N VAL A 148 6.19 -5.78 -10.13
CA VAL A 148 7.35 -5.61 -11.03
C VAL A 148 8.60 -6.28 -10.47
N HIS A 149 8.83 -6.20 -9.16
CA HIS A 149 9.93 -6.91 -8.50
C HIS A 149 9.80 -8.43 -8.70
N HIS A 150 8.61 -8.98 -8.48
CA HIS A 150 8.35 -10.41 -8.68
C HIS A 150 8.58 -10.84 -10.12
N VAL A 151 8.12 -10.05 -11.09
CA VAL A 151 8.33 -10.33 -12.53
C VAL A 151 9.82 -10.31 -12.90
N LEU A 152 10.62 -9.48 -12.23
CA LEU A 152 12.04 -9.28 -12.54
C LEU A 152 12.98 -10.02 -11.57
N ALA A 153 12.48 -10.95 -10.74
CA ALA A 153 13.26 -11.60 -9.69
C ALA A 153 14.56 -12.27 -10.20
N ASP A 154 14.50 -12.84 -11.41
CA ASP A 154 15.64 -13.50 -12.07
C ASP A 154 16.39 -12.59 -13.07
N SER A 155 16.05 -11.30 -13.14
CA SER A 155 16.68 -10.36 -14.06
C SER A 155 18.12 -10.07 -13.66
N GLU A 156 19.06 -10.34 -14.57
CA GLU A 156 20.48 -10.01 -14.39
C GLU A 156 20.89 -8.63 -14.95
N ASP A 157 19.96 -7.93 -15.61
CA ASP A 157 20.23 -6.61 -16.23
C ASP A 157 19.85 -5.46 -15.28
N GLY A 158 20.87 -4.78 -14.75
CA GLY A 158 20.68 -3.60 -13.90
C GLY A 158 20.01 -2.41 -14.59
N LEU A 159 20.17 -2.25 -15.91
CA LEU A 159 19.49 -1.19 -16.66
C LEU A 159 18.00 -1.48 -16.78
N MET A 160 17.62 -2.74 -17.02
CA MET A 160 16.22 -3.16 -16.98
C MET A 160 15.59 -2.84 -15.64
N LEU A 161 16.27 -3.13 -14.53
CA LEU A 161 15.80 -2.78 -13.19
C LEU A 161 15.59 -1.27 -13.05
N ARG A 162 16.52 -0.43 -13.53
CA ARG A 162 16.35 1.03 -13.49
C ARG A 162 15.16 1.52 -14.31
N VAL A 163 14.98 0.99 -15.52
CA VAL A 163 13.84 1.35 -16.38
C VAL A 163 12.52 0.94 -15.73
N ALA A 164 12.50 -0.21 -15.07
CA ALA A 164 11.32 -0.73 -14.40
C ALA A 164 10.84 0.14 -13.22
N GLU A 165 11.69 1.01 -12.66
CA GLU A 165 11.29 1.98 -11.64
C GLU A 165 10.25 2.99 -12.14
N LEU A 166 10.15 3.22 -13.47
CA LEU A 166 9.15 4.10 -14.07
C LEU A 166 7.70 3.63 -13.84
N TRP A 167 7.48 2.36 -13.52
CA TRP A 167 6.14 1.82 -13.27
C TRP A 167 5.54 2.23 -11.92
N PHE A 168 6.38 2.60 -10.95
CA PHE A 168 5.93 2.87 -9.58
C PHE A 168 6.53 4.15 -8.98
N ARG A 169 7.47 4.81 -9.66
CA ARG A 169 7.99 6.11 -9.22
C ARG A 169 7.30 7.24 -9.97
N GLU A 170 6.75 8.18 -9.21
CA GLU A 170 6.08 9.34 -9.76
C GLU A 170 7.04 10.21 -10.59
N GLN A 171 6.58 10.63 -11.76
CA GLN A 171 7.34 11.48 -12.68
C GLN A 171 6.78 12.89 -12.67
N ARG A 172 7.64 13.87 -12.39
CA ARG A 172 7.30 15.26 -12.59
C ARG A 172 7.39 15.61 -14.07
N VAL A 173 6.26 16.02 -14.63
CA VAL A 173 6.18 16.51 -16.01
C VAL A 173 6.37 18.02 -16.01
N SER A 174 7.23 18.53 -16.89
CA SER A 174 7.48 19.96 -17.03
C SER A 174 7.62 20.33 -18.50
N LEU A 175 7.32 21.59 -18.82
CA LEU A 175 7.52 22.17 -20.15
C LEU A 175 8.71 23.13 -20.10
N ILE A 176 9.76 22.81 -20.85
CA ILE A 176 10.95 23.65 -20.99
C ILE A 176 11.17 23.88 -22.48
N ASP A 177 11.21 25.15 -22.93
CA ASP A 177 11.37 25.52 -24.34
C ASP A 177 10.40 24.78 -25.29
N ASN A 178 9.14 24.66 -24.89
CA ASN A 178 8.09 23.92 -25.61
C ASN A 178 8.38 22.41 -25.81
N ARG A 179 9.21 21.83 -24.95
CA ARG A 179 9.50 20.39 -24.90
C ARG A 179 8.98 19.80 -23.59
N VAL A 180 8.37 18.63 -23.68
CA VAL A 180 7.95 17.86 -22.51
C VAL A 180 9.17 17.15 -21.94
N VAL A 181 9.46 17.41 -20.67
CA VAL A 181 10.52 16.76 -19.90
C VAL A 181 9.88 16.01 -18.76
N LEU A 182 10.29 14.75 -18.57
CA LEU A 182 9.93 13.94 -17.41
C LEU A 182 11.18 13.77 -16.54
N ALA A 183 11.00 13.92 -15.24
CA ALA A 183 12.02 13.63 -14.26
C ALA A 183 11.40 12.94 -13.04
N ASP A 184 12.11 11.97 -12.50
CA ASP A 184 11.75 11.31 -11.24
C ASP A 184 11.53 12.35 -10.13
N LEU A 185 10.34 12.31 -9.51
CA LEU A 185 9.90 13.33 -8.55
C LEU A 185 10.79 13.36 -7.31
N GLU A 186 11.10 12.20 -6.72
CA GLU A 186 11.95 12.11 -5.53
C GLU A 186 13.35 12.68 -5.80
N THR A 187 13.92 12.38 -6.96
CA THR A 187 15.22 12.92 -7.39
C THR A 187 15.19 14.44 -7.56
N VAL A 188 14.09 14.97 -8.09
CA VAL A 188 13.88 16.41 -8.18
C VAL A 188 13.83 17.04 -6.80
N GLU A 189 12.97 16.52 -5.92
CA GLU A 189 12.71 17.12 -4.60
C GLU A 189 13.97 17.09 -3.75
N ALA A 190 14.69 15.97 -3.78
CA ALA A 190 15.97 15.82 -3.11
C ALA A 190 17.04 16.78 -3.66
N ARG A 191 16.96 17.22 -4.92
CA ARG A 191 17.84 18.26 -5.49
C ARG A 191 17.37 19.68 -5.16
N ALA A 192 16.06 19.91 -5.07
CA ALA A 192 15.50 21.20 -4.71
C ALA A 192 15.79 21.57 -3.25
N GLY A 193 15.84 20.57 -2.36
CA GLY A 193 16.26 20.73 -0.96
C GLY A 193 17.77 20.80 -0.74
N ASP A 194 18.60 20.59 -1.77
CA ASP A 194 20.06 20.66 -1.68
C ASP A 194 20.53 22.08 -2.07
N PRO A 195 21.14 22.86 -1.15
CA PRO A 195 21.62 24.22 -1.43
C PRO A 195 22.81 24.28 -2.42
N GLY A 196 23.08 23.21 -3.17
CA GLY A 196 24.04 23.16 -4.27
C GLY A 196 25.39 22.53 -3.91
N LEU A 197 25.47 21.79 -2.79
CA LEU A 197 26.70 21.12 -2.34
C LEU A 197 26.71 19.61 -2.69
N GLY A 198 25.65 19.09 -3.28
CA GLY A 198 25.58 17.71 -3.77
C GLY A 198 25.65 16.68 -2.64
N ASN A 199 26.16 15.48 -2.95
CA ASN A 199 26.23 14.37 -1.98
C ASN A 199 27.06 14.69 -0.72
N LEU A 200 27.96 15.69 -0.76
CA LEU A 200 28.72 16.15 0.39
C LEU A 200 27.90 17.05 1.32
N GLY A 201 27.01 17.88 0.77
CA GLY A 201 26.07 18.68 1.57
C GLY A 201 25.10 17.80 2.37
N ARG A 202 24.70 16.66 1.80
CA ARG A 202 23.81 15.67 2.43
C ARG A 202 24.43 14.89 3.60
N LEU A 203 25.76 14.83 3.69
CA LEU A 203 26.47 14.14 4.79
C LEU A 203 26.75 15.06 5.99
N LEU A 204 26.58 16.38 5.82
CA LEU A 204 26.93 17.40 6.80
C LEU A 204 25.69 18.04 7.46
N ALA A 205 24.49 17.63 7.08
CA ALA A 205 23.21 18.10 7.61
C ALA A 205 22.65 17.14 8.67
#